data_AF-A0A135LW22-F1
#
_entry.id   AF-A0A135LW22-F1
#
_cell.length_a   1.000
_cell.length_b   1.000
_cell.length_c   1.000
_cell.angle_alpha   90.00
_cell.angle_beta   90.00
_cell.angle_gamma   90.00
#
_symmetry.space_group_name_H-M   'P 1'
#
loop_
_entity.id
_entity.type
_entity.pdbx_description
1 polymer ?
#
loop_
_entity_poly.entity_id
_entity_poly.type
_entity_poly.pdbx_seq_one_letter_code
_entity_poly.pdbx_strand_id
1 'polypeptide(L)'
;MESPDKISVYHKLIPDTSGHLSSQSAFRLEVMILSEARQRPAARCFEDIVIYDYKKNRKTVNIPPFVMEQFEAIWKQQEQERENWRQHIAEIENRVRNLELESWDRVDAVEDNGSTPQ
;
A
#
# COMPACT_ATOMS: atom_id res chain seq x y z
N MET A 1 -2.64 -2.13 -27.40
CA MET A 1 -3.51 -2.26 -26.22
C MET A 1 -3.97 -3.71 -26.19
N GLU A 2 -3.21 -4.56 -25.52
CA GLU A 2 -3.53 -6.00 -25.44
C GLU A 2 -4.48 -6.24 -24.27
N SER A 3 -5.48 -7.07 -24.52
CA SER A 3 -6.49 -7.51 -23.57
C SER A 3 -6.53 -9.04 -23.62
N PRO A 4 -6.68 -9.74 -22.47
CA PRO A 4 -6.87 -9.19 -21.13
C PRO A 4 -5.58 -8.81 -20.40
N ASP A 5 -5.67 -7.87 -19.46
CA ASP A 5 -4.60 -7.55 -18.51
C ASP A 5 -4.69 -8.45 -17.27
N LYS A 6 -3.54 -8.74 -16.65
CA LYS A 6 -3.47 -9.40 -15.35
C LYS A 6 -3.32 -8.33 -14.28
N ILE A 7 -4.12 -8.44 -13.21
CA ILE A 7 -4.11 -7.47 -12.12
C ILE A 7 -3.70 -8.13 -10.80
N SER A 8 -3.06 -7.35 -9.95
CA SER A 8 -2.79 -7.67 -8.55
C SER A 8 -3.57 -6.72 -7.66
N VAL A 9 -4.25 -7.25 -6.64
CA VAL A 9 -5.13 -6.47 -5.75
C VAL A 9 -4.61 -6.58 -4.32
N TYR A 10 -4.25 -5.45 -3.74
CA TYR A 10 -3.72 -5.35 -2.38
C TYR A 10 -4.77 -4.72 -1.48
N HIS A 11 -5.03 -5.35 -0.34
CA HIS A 11 -5.97 -4.86 0.67
C HIS A 11 -5.20 -4.52 1.93
N LYS A 12 -5.57 -3.41 2.56
CA LYS A 12 -4.98 -2.92 3.79
C LYS A 12 -6.08 -2.61 4.80
N LEU A 13 -5.93 -3.13 6.02
CA LEU A 13 -6.78 -2.78 7.16
C LEU A 13 -6.43 -1.37 7.65
N ILE A 14 -7.45 -0.49 7.80
CA ILE A 14 -7.27 0.94 8.06
C ILE A 14 -7.60 1.43 9.48
N PRO A 15 -8.48 0.81 10.28
CA PRO A 15 -8.49 1.11 11.70
C PRO A 15 -7.34 0.39 12.41
N ASP A 16 -6.63 1.10 13.29
CA ASP A 16 -5.84 0.45 14.33
C ASP A 16 -6.75 -0.50 15.11
N THR A 17 -6.30 -1.74 15.27
CA THR A 17 -7.01 -2.75 16.04
C THR A 17 -7.03 -2.40 17.53
N SER A 18 -6.13 -1.53 17.99
CA SER A 18 -6.11 -0.98 19.33
C SER A 18 -7.22 0.08 19.51
N GLY A 19 -8.29 -0.27 20.23
CA GLY A 19 -9.36 0.67 20.60
C GLY A 19 -10.77 0.25 20.17
N HIS A 20 -11.52 1.21 19.62
CA HIS A 20 -12.98 1.12 19.39
C HIS A 20 -13.41 0.08 18.36
N LEU A 21 -12.50 -0.47 17.55
CA LEU A 21 -12.84 -1.42 16.48
C LEU A 21 -13.55 -2.67 17.02
N SER A 22 -13.13 -3.16 18.20
CA SER A 22 -13.78 -4.30 18.87
C SER A 22 -15.25 -4.03 19.25
N SER A 23 -15.59 -2.77 19.51
CA SER A 23 -16.92 -2.31 19.91
C SER A 23 -17.79 -1.85 18.74
N GLN A 24 -17.37 -2.15 17.51
CA GLN A 24 -18.09 -1.82 16.29
C GLN A 24 -18.58 -3.10 15.58
N SER A 25 -19.46 -2.90 14.61
CA SER A 25 -19.98 -3.97 13.74
C SER A 25 -19.38 -3.93 12.34
N ALA A 26 -18.45 -3.00 12.10
CA ALA A 26 -17.94 -2.68 10.79
C ALA A 26 -16.45 -2.39 10.82
N PHE A 27 -15.79 -2.54 9.68
CA PHE A 27 -14.38 -2.23 9.49
C PHE A 27 -14.16 -1.74 8.05
N ARG A 28 -13.03 -1.06 7.83
CA ARG A 28 -12.69 -0.48 6.54
C ARG A 28 -11.39 -1.06 5.98
N LEU A 29 -11.40 -1.37 4.69
CA LEU A 29 -10.20 -1.69 3.93
C LEU A 29 -9.89 -0.60 2.90
N GLU A 30 -8.62 -0.28 2.75
CA GLU A 30 -8.08 0.42 1.59
C GLU A 30 -7.59 -0.60 0.57
N VAL A 31 -7.88 -0.37 -0.71
CA VAL A 31 -7.55 -1.30 -1.77
C VAL A 31 -6.77 -0.59 -2.88
N MET A 32 -5.68 -1.22 -3.32
CA MET A 32 -4.91 -0.81 -4.49
C MET A 32 -4.93 -1.91 -5.55
N ILE A 33 -5.38 -1.56 -6.75
CA ILE A 33 -5.39 -2.46 -7.91
C ILE A 33 -4.25 -2.04 -8.83
N LEU A 34 -3.28 -2.94 -9.04
CA LEU A 34 -2.13 -2.75 -9.93
C LEU A 34 -2.35 -3.50 -11.24
N SER A 35 -2.10 -2.83 -12.36
CA SER A 35 -1.94 -3.48 -13.67
C SER A 35 -0.55 -4.08 -13.75
N GLU A 36 -0.44 -5.38 -13.99
CA GLU A 36 0.86 -6.05 -14.15
C GLU A 36 1.46 -5.72 -15.52
N ALA A 37 0.66 -5.66 -16.59
CA ALA A 37 1.19 -5.31 -17.90
C ALA A 37 1.78 -3.89 -17.94
N ARG A 38 1.22 -2.96 -17.15
CA ARG A 38 1.63 -1.55 -17.15
C ARG A 38 2.47 -1.14 -15.94
N GLN A 39 2.67 -2.05 -14.98
CA GLN A 39 3.43 -1.81 -13.74
C GLN A 39 3.02 -0.52 -13.03
N ARG A 40 1.70 -0.24 -12.95
CA ARG A 40 1.18 0.97 -12.32
C ARG A 40 -0.19 0.77 -11.67
N PRO A 41 -0.59 1.65 -10.74
CA PRO A 41 -1.97 1.67 -10.23
C PRO A 41 -2.97 1.84 -11.37
N ALA A 42 -3.93 0.92 -11.42
CA ALA A 42 -5.08 0.95 -12.32
C ALA A 42 -6.29 1.57 -11.62
N ALA A 43 -6.48 1.29 -10.33
CA ALA A 43 -7.55 1.85 -9.52
C ALA A 43 -7.20 1.84 -8.02
N ARG A 44 -7.96 2.62 -7.24
CA ARG A 44 -8.00 2.58 -5.77
C ARG A 44 -9.45 2.48 -5.31
N CYS A 45 -9.69 1.69 -4.27
CA CYS A 45 -11.02 1.52 -3.70
C CYS A 45 -10.97 1.63 -2.17
N PHE A 46 -12.13 1.91 -1.59
CA PHE A 46 -12.35 1.81 -0.16
C PHE A 46 -13.54 0.89 0.05
N GLU A 47 -13.39 -0.08 0.94
CA GLU A 47 -14.45 -1.02 1.28
C GLU A 47 -14.89 -0.76 2.71
N ASP A 48 -16.19 -0.51 2.89
CA ASP A 48 -16.83 -0.41 4.20
C ASP A 48 -17.67 -1.67 4.41
N ILE A 49 -17.23 -2.51 5.36
CA ILE A 49 -17.73 -3.87 5.53
C ILE A 49 -18.39 -4.00 6.88
N VAL A 50 -19.61 -4.51 6.91
CA VAL A 50 -20.40 -4.76 8.13
C VAL A 50 -20.56 -6.25 8.36
N ILE A 51 -20.39 -6.68 9.61
CA ILE A 51 -20.59 -8.06 10.05
C ILE A 51 -22.03 -8.24 10.53
N TYR A 52 -22.72 -9.25 9.99
CA TYR A 52 -24.11 -9.53 10.28
C TYR A 52 -24.30 -10.88 11.00
N ASP A 53 -25.07 -10.88 12.08
CA ASP A 53 -25.49 -12.09 12.78
C ASP A 53 -26.83 -12.56 12.21
N TYR A 54 -26.77 -13.54 11.30
CA TYR A 54 -27.96 -14.11 10.66
C TYR A 54 -28.87 -14.87 11.62
N LYS A 55 -28.35 -15.42 12.73
CA LYS A 55 -29.19 -16.10 13.73
C LYS A 55 -30.05 -15.10 14.50
N LYS A 56 -29.52 -13.89 14.73
CA LYS A 56 -30.24 -12.80 15.43
C LYS A 56 -30.90 -11.81 14.48
N ASN A 57 -30.75 -12.00 13.16
CA ASN A 57 -31.25 -11.12 12.12
C ASN A 57 -30.90 -9.63 12.35
N ARG A 58 -29.64 -9.35 12.69
CA ARG A 58 -29.13 -7.99 12.94
C ARG A 58 -27.62 -7.89 12.74
N LYS A 59 -27.10 -6.67 12.60
CA LYS A 59 -25.64 -6.41 12.68
C LYS A 59 -25.08 -6.95 14.00
N THR A 60 -23.85 -7.46 13.99
CA THR A 60 -23.20 -7.81 15.26
C THR A 60 -23.08 -6.56 16.12
N VAL A 61 -23.07 -6.71 17.45
CA VAL A 61 -22.84 -5.56 18.33
C VAL A 61 -21.35 -5.21 18.34
N ASN A 62 -20.52 -6.26 18.32
CA ASN A 62 -19.06 -6.22 18.35
C ASN A 62 -18.52 -7.09 17.20
N ILE A 63 -17.28 -6.85 16.80
CA ILE A 63 -16.58 -7.75 15.88
C ILE A 63 -16.37 -9.09 16.61
N PRO A 64 -16.70 -10.23 15.97
CA PRO A 64 -16.51 -11.53 16.60
C PRO A 64 -15.04 -11.77 16.99
N PRO A 65 -14.75 -12.41 18.15
CA PRO A 65 -13.37 -12.59 18.62
C PRO A 65 -12.43 -13.24 17.60
N PHE A 66 -12.92 -14.27 16.89
CA PHE A 66 -12.12 -14.96 15.88
C PHE A 66 -11.75 -14.06 14.68
N VAL A 67 -12.59 -13.07 14.35
CA VAL A 67 -12.29 -12.08 13.30
C VAL A 67 -11.26 -11.09 13.82
N MET A 68 -11.44 -10.64 15.08
CA MET A 68 -10.51 -9.69 15.69
C MET A 68 -9.09 -10.26 15.81
N GLU A 69 -8.95 -11.54 16.18
CA GLU A 69 -7.65 -12.21 16.23
C GLU A 69 -6.92 -12.16 14.87
N GLN A 70 -7.64 -12.35 13.77
CA GLN A 70 -7.07 -12.23 12.42
C GLN A 70 -6.70 -10.78 12.10
N PHE A 71 -7.52 -9.81 12.51
CA PHE A 71 -7.21 -8.39 12.32
C PHE A 71 -5.95 -7.96 13.07
N GLU A 72 -5.77 -8.42 14.31
CA GLU A 72 -4.56 -8.16 15.09
C GLU A 72 -3.31 -8.75 14.42
N ALA A 73 -3.42 -9.98 13.89
CA ALA A 73 -2.33 -10.61 13.14
C ALA A 73 -1.99 -9.83 11.86
N ILE A 74 -3.01 -9.44 11.07
CA ILE A 74 -2.85 -8.63 9.85
C ILE A 74 -2.21 -7.29 10.21
N TRP A 75 -2.72 -6.60 11.23
CA TRP A 75 -2.22 -5.30 11.64
C TRP A 75 -0.75 -5.35 12.03
N LYS A 76 -0.36 -6.34 12.84
CA LYS A 76 1.04 -6.56 13.21
C LYS A 76 1.93 -6.78 11.99
N GLN A 77 1.49 -7.59 11.03
CA GLN A 77 2.22 -7.85 9.79
C GLN A 77 2.35 -6.58 8.95
N GLN A 78 1.26 -5.80 8.80
CA GLN A 78 1.29 -4.53 8.07
C GLN A 78 2.30 -3.55 8.67
N GLU A 79 2.35 -3.44 10.01
CA GLU A 79 3.26 -2.53 10.69
C GLU A 79 4.72 -2.98 10.58
N GLN A 80 4.97 -4.29 10.68
CA GLN A 80 6.31 -4.84 10.48
C GLN A 80 6.80 -4.63 9.05
N GLU A 81 5.98 -4.94 8.05
CA GLU A 81 6.32 -4.74 6.65
C GLU A 81 6.46 -3.25 6.30
N ARG A 82 5.64 -2.38 6.89
CA ARG A 82 5.77 -0.92 6.72
C ARG A 82 7.15 -0.44 7.12
N GLU A 83 7.69 -0.94 8.24
CA GLU A 83 9.03 -0.56 8.70
C GLU A 83 10.13 -1.15 7.80
N ASN A 84 10.02 -2.43 7.43
CA ASN A 84 10.95 -3.07 6.49
C ASN A 84 11.03 -2.30 5.16
N TRP A 85 9.89 -1.97 4.57
CA TRP A 85 9.83 -1.26 3.29
C TRP A 85 10.28 0.20 3.39
N ARG A 86 10.09 0.86 4.53
CA ARG A 86 10.67 2.20 4.76
C ARG A 86 12.18 2.18 4.68
N GLN A 87 12.82 1.18 5.27
CA GLN A 87 14.28 1.01 5.22
C GLN A 87 14.75 0.77 3.79
N HIS A 88 14.06 -0.10 3.04
CA HIS A 88 14.38 -0.36 1.64
C HIS A 88 14.19 0.86 0.74
N ILE A 89 13.13 1.65 0.95
CA ILE A 89 12.91 2.91 0.21
C ILE A 89 14.08 3.86 0.48
N ALA A 90 14.47 4.05 1.74
CA ALA A 90 15.59 4.91 2.09
C ALA A 90 16.92 4.43 1.47
N GLU A 91 17.14 3.11 1.41
CA GLU A 91 18.31 2.53 0.73
C GLU A 91 18.31 2.86 -0.78
N ILE A 92 17.17 2.70 -1.46
CA ILE A 92 17.03 3.02 -2.88
C ILE A 92 17.26 4.52 -3.11
N GLU A 93 16.65 5.39 -2.29
CA GLU A 93 16.82 6.84 -2.37
C GLU A 93 18.29 7.24 -2.20
N ASN A 94 19.00 6.66 -1.23
CA ASN A 94 20.43 6.92 -1.02
C ASN A 94 21.27 6.46 -2.22
N ARG A 95 20.96 5.30 -2.81
CA ARG A 95 21.65 4.80 -4.01
C ARG A 95 21.42 5.71 -5.21
N VAL A 96 20.19 6.17 -5.41
CA VAL A 96 19.87 7.15 -6.47
C VAL A 96 20.63 8.44 -6.24
N ARG A 97 20.67 8.95 -5.00
CA ARG A 97 21.38 10.18 -4.66
C ARG A 97 22.88 10.10 -4.91
N ASN A 98 23.51 8.96 -4.59
CA ASN A 98 24.92 8.75 -4.88
C ASN A 98 25.19 8.78 -6.39
N LEU A 99 24.34 8.14 -7.19
CA LEU A 99 24.46 8.18 -8.66
C LEU A 99 24.26 9.59 -9.24
N GLU A 100 23.33 10.37 -8.69
CA GLU A 100 23.13 11.77 -9.07
C GLU A 100 24.39 12.60 -8.80
N LEU A 101 24.98 12.47 -7.62
CA LEU A 101 26.20 13.16 -7.20
C LEU A 101 27.42 12.76 -8.03
N GLU A 102 27.52 11.50 -8.46
CA GLU A 102 28.62 11.01 -9.31
C GLU A 102 28.47 11.44 -10.78
N SER A 103 27.25 11.75 -11.23
CA SER A 103 26.93 12.04 -12.63
C SER A 103 26.66 13.52 -12.89
N TRP A 104 25.47 14.00 -12.50
CA TRP A 104 24.91 15.28 -12.93
C TRP A 104 25.02 16.39 -11.87
N ASP A 105 25.07 16.02 -10.60
CA ASP A 105 25.15 16.94 -9.45
C ASP A 105 26.59 17.00 -8.87
N ARG A 106 27.60 16.66 -9.70
CA ARG A 106 29.00 16.86 -9.34
C ARG A 106 29.41 18.32 -9.53
N VAL A 107 30.34 18.79 -8.71
CA VAL A 107 30.77 20.21 -8.67
C VAL A 107 31.34 20.70 -10.01
N ASP A 108 31.89 19.78 -10.81
CA ASP A 108 32.48 20.02 -12.13
C ASP A 108 31.58 19.51 -13.27
N ALA A 109 30.29 19.27 -13.02
CA ALA A 109 29.35 18.90 -14.07
C ALA A 109 29.20 20.04 -15.07
N VAL A 110 29.39 19.74 -16.36
CA VAL A 110 29.13 20.66 -17.47
C VAL A 110 28.02 20.05 -18.31
N GLU A 111 26.91 20.77 -18.46
CA GLU A 111 25.82 20.34 -19.35
C GLU A 111 26.29 20.34 -20.81
N ASP A 112 26.24 19.17 -21.45
CA ASP A 112 26.41 19.07 -22.90
C ASP A 112 25.10 19.51 -23.57
N ASN A 113 25.08 20.75 -24.05
CA ASN A 113 23.92 21.35 -24.72
C ASN A 113 23.72 20.89 -26.17
N GLY A 114 24.41 19.82 -26.61
CA GLY A 114 24.20 19.21 -27.93
C GLY A 114 24.45 20.22 -29.05
N SER A 115 25.72 20.43 -29.40
CA SER A 115 26.06 21.27 -30.54
C SER A 115 25.50 20.64 -31.81
N THR A 116 24.44 21.21 -32.38
CA THR A 116 23.94 20.82 -33.70
C THR A 116 24.96 21.29 -34.74
N PRO A 117 25.61 20.40 -35.52
CA PRO A 117 26.52 20.84 -36.58
C PRO A 117 25.70 21.57 -37.65
N GLN A 118 26.13 22.78 -38.01
CA GLN A 118 25.58 23.56 -39.14
C GLN A 118 25.81 22.88 -40.48
#